data_AF-A0AA39NSS0-F1
#
_entry.id   AF-A0AA39NSS0-F1
#
_cell.length_a   1.000
_cell.length_b   1.000
_cell.length_c   1.000
_cell.angle_alpha   90.00
_cell.angle_beta   90.00
_cell.angle_gamma   90.00
#
_symmetry.space_group_name_H-M   'P 1'
#
loop_
_entity.id
_entity.type
_entity.pdbx_description
1 polymer ?
#
loop_
_entity_poly.entity_id
_entity_poly.type
_entity_poly.pdbx_seq_one_letter_code
_entity_poly.pdbx_strand_id
1 'polypeptide(L)'
;MHAVFVKLSLLILAAVQLPRAFAAPGASRRSSCTDPAIRVEWNTLTEDEKAAYFAAELCLLQAPAQTSIPYVESRYDDLVGTHQQQSDLADNNDFWHVTGQFLHVHRYYVYTHETILRNECGYTGPLPYWNEAVDAGAFASSPVLLDFGGNGSEDDDWAVIDGPFANLTRSLSATAGTTHLLEREVDETSSIRVGQTYVDALLALDTLADFKSTLGVAATDLGIHVSGHAGIGGDMANVATSPNDPMFWMHHGFVDYLWWKWQGDNETRINDLNNIGYESQKEPATGYVETTGSTVLYMFDILPNATVADVLDTEAGLLCYTYA
;
A
#
# COMPACT_ATOMS: atom_id res chain seq x y z
N MET A 1 -49.41 39.17 73.73
CA MET A 1 -49.63 37.86 73.08
C MET A 1 -48.65 37.77 71.92
N HIS A 2 -47.56 37.02 72.10
CA HIS A 2 -46.52 36.83 71.09
C HIS A 2 -46.89 35.61 70.23
N ALA A 3 -47.03 35.79 68.92
CA ALA A 3 -47.21 34.68 67.97
C ALA A 3 -45.90 34.48 67.20
N VAL A 4 -45.37 33.27 67.32
CA VAL A 4 -44.09 32.80 66.80
C VAL A 4 -44.25 32.38 65.32
N PHE A 5 -43.32 32.84 64.49
CA PHE A 5 -43.16 32.43 63.10
C PHE A 5 -42.72 30.96 62.99
N VAL A 6 -43.44 30.15 62.21
CA VAL A 6 -42.96 28.86 61.72
C VAL A 6 -42.64 29.02 60.24
N LYS A 7 -41.34 29.05 59.90
CA LYS A 7 -40.86 28.97 58.52
C LYS A 7 -40.97 27.53 58.04
N LEU A 8 -41.72 27.31 56.97
CA LEU A 8 -41.78 26.04 56.26
C LEU A 8 -40.56 25.94 55.33
N SER A 9 -39.62 25.06 55.64
CA SER A 9 -38.48 24.77 54.76
C SER A 9 -38.89 23.72 53.72
N LEU A 10 -39.01 24.11 52.44
CA LEU A 10 -39.09 23.17 51.33
C LEU A 10 -37.70 22.57 51.07
N LEU A 11 -37.54 21.27 51.29
CA LEU A 11 -36.43 20.48 50.77
C LEU A 11 -36.69 20.19 49.28
N ILE A 12 -35.94 20.85 48.40
CA ILE A 12 -35.85 20.47 46.99
C ILE A 12 -34.77 19.38 46.91
N LEU A 13 -35.18 18.12 46.68
CA LEU A 13 -34.24 17.07 46.26
C LEU A 13 -33.80 17.41 44.82
N ALA A 14 -32.57 17.89 44.65
CA ALA A 14 -31.92 17.89 43.35
C ALA A 14 -31.59 16.44 43.00
N ALA A 15 -32.28 15.87 42.00
CA ALA A 15 -31.89 14.60 41.42
C ALA A 15 -30.54 14.78 40.70
N VAL A 16 -29.47 14.21 41.26
CA VAL A 16 -28.18 14.09 40.58
C VAL A 16 -28.39 13.12 39.42
N GLN A 17 -28.51 13.64 38.19
CA GLN A 17 -28.40 12.82 36.99
C GLN A 17 -26.93 12.41 36.85
N LEU A 18 -26.64 11.12 37.10
CA LEU A 18 -25.39 10.53 36.68
C LEU A 18 -25.25 10.68 35.16
N PRO A 19 -24.08 11.09 34.65
CA PRO A 19 -23.86 11.10 33.21
C PRO A 19 -24.06 9.68 32.68
N ARG A 20 -24.93 9.53 31.67
CA ARG A 20 -24.98 8.31 30.87
C ARG A 20 -23.57 8.10 30.31
N ALA A 21 -22.91 7.04 30.76
CA ALA A 21 -21.74 6.54 30.06
C ALA A 21 -22.18 6.28 28.61
N PHE A 22 -21.64 7.03 27.66
CA PHE A 22 -21.66 6.59 26.27
C PHE A 22 -20.88 5.29 26.26
N ALA A 23 -21.57 4.18 26.03
CA ALA A 23 -20.90 2.96 25.64
C ALA A 23 -20.06 3.31 24.41
N ALA A 24 -18.75 3.06 24.48
CA ALA A 24 -17.92 3.05 23.29
C ALA A 24 -18.64 2.21 22.22
N PRO A 25 -18.62 2.62 20.94
CA PRO A 25 -19.12 1.76 19.88
C PRO A 25 -18.43 0.42 20.04
N GLY A 26 -19.21 -0.62 20.35
CA GLY A 26 -18.68 -1.97 20.46
C GLY A 26 -17.98 -2.28 19.15
N ALA A 27 -16.76 -2.81 19.22
CA ALA A 27 -16.06 -3.35 18.06
C ALA A 27 -17.03 -4.29 17.34
N SER A 28 -17.59 -3.84 16.21
CA SER A 28 -18.35 -4.69 15.33
C SER A 28 -17.40 -5.82 14.95
N ARG A 29 -17.71 -7.06 15.35
CA ARG A 29 -17.00 -8.23 14.82
C ARG A 29 -17.10 -8.11 13.31
N ARG A 30 -15.98 -7.84 12.65
CA ARG A 30 -15.93 -7.86 11.19
C ARG A 30 -16.35 -9.24 10.75
N SER A 31 -17.25 -9.31 9.77
CA SER A 31 -17.61 -10.57 9.16
C SER A 31 -16.36 -11.21 8.58
N SER A 32 -16.08 -12.44 8.98
CA SER A 32 -15.01 -13.26 8.41
C SER A 32 -15.30 -13.54 6.93
N CYS A 33 -14.28 -13.41 6.09
CA CYS A 33 -14.28 -13.86 4.70
C CYS A 33 -14.53 -15.38 4.66
N THR A 34 -15.40 -15.83 3.76
CA THR A 34 -15.79 -17.25 3.67
C THR A 34 -15.18 -17.98 2.48
N ASP A 35 -14.72 -17.23 1.47
CA ASP A 35 -14.12 -17.74 0.24
C ASP A 35 -13.03 -16.75 -0.21
N PRO A 36 -11.84 -16.77 0.45
CA PRO A 36 -10.78 -15.82 0.14
C PRO A 36 -10.19 -16.10 -1.24
N ALA A 37 -10.01 -15.04 -2.03
CA ALA A 37 -9.20 -15.12 -3.24
C ALA A 37 -7.75 -15.48 -2.86
N ILE A 38 -7.09 -16.31 -3.67
CA ILE A 38 -5.71 -16.71 -3.41
C ILE A 38 -4.78 -15.87 -4.30
N ARG A 39 -3.87 -15.14 -3.66
CA ARG A 39 -2.74 -14.48 -4.32
C ARG A 39 -1.57 -15.44 -4.40
N VAL A 40 -0.87 -15.47 -5.53
CA VAL A 40 0.11 -16.52 -5.84
C VAL A 40 1.42 -15.94 -6.36
N GLU A 41 2.52 -16.67 -6.20
CA GLU A 41 3.79 -16.25 -6.79
C GLU A 41 3.70 -16.28 -8.33
N TRP A 42 4.22 -15.26 -9.02
CA TRP A 42 4.17 -15.11 -10.48
C TRP A 42 4.58 -16.38 -11.25
N ASN A 43 5.65 -17.04 -10.79
CA ASN A 43 6.19 -18.24 -11.45
C ASN A 43 5.29 -19.48 -11.33
N THR A 44 4.23 -19.42 -10.52
CA THR A 44 3.23 -20.50 -10.40
C THR A 44 2.07 -20.35 -11.38
N LEU A 45 1.93 -19.18 -12.01
CA LEU A 45 0.92 -18.94 -13.04
C LEU A 45 1.22 -19.75 -14.30
N THR A 46 0.15 -20.21 -14.94
CA THR A 46 0.22 -20.67 -16.32
C THR A 46 0.47 -19.51 -17.28
N GLU A 47 0.98 -19.80 -18.47
CA GLU A 47 1.21 -18.78 -19.51
C GLU A 47 -0.10 -18.06 -19.92
N ASP A 48 -1.24 -18.76 -19.90
CA ASP A 48 -2.56 -18.16 -20.16
C ASP A 48 -2.96 -17.17 -19.05
N GLU A 49 -2.65 -17.48 -17.79
CA GLU A 49 -2.92 -16.58 -16.65
C GLU A 49 -2.00 -15.35 -16.66
N LYS A 50 -0.71 -15.52 -16.99
CA LYS A 50 0.22 -14.41 -17.20
C LYS A 50 -0.25 -13.49 -18.33
N ALA A 51 -0.64 -14.07 -19.47
CA ALA A 51 -1.18 -13.32 -20.59
C ALA A 51 -2.47 -12.58 -20.23
N ALA A 52 -3.36 -13.20 -19.44
CA ALA A 52 -4.58 -12.55 -18.96
C ALA A 52 -4.29 -11.38 -18.01
N TYR A 53 -3.26 -11.49 -17.15
CA TYR A 53 -2.82 -10.40 -16.29
C TYR A 53 -2.30 -9.22 -17.13
N PHE A 54 -1.38 -9.47 -18.06
CA PHE A 54 -0.86 -8.41 -18.95
C PHE A 54 -1.95 -7.76 -19.80
N ALA A 55 -2.92 -8.53 -20.30
CA ALA A 55 -4.05 -7.98 -21.04
C ALA A 55 -4.88 -7.00 -20.19
N ALA A 56 -5.06 -7.30 -18.89
CA ALA A 56 -5.79 -6.42 -17.98
C ALA A 56 -5.01 -5.15 -17.63
N GLU A 57 -3.69 -5.26 -17.42
CA GLU A 57 -2.79 -4.10 -17.23
C GLU A 57 -2.81 -3.17 -18.45
N LEU A 58 -2.64 -3.73 -19.66
CA LEU A 58 -2.70 -2.97 -20.90
C LEU A 58 -4.08 -2.33 -21.14
N CYS A 59 -5.15 -2.97 -20.66
CA CYS A 59 -6.48 -2.37 -20.68
C CYS A 59 -6.56 -1.11 -19.79
N LEU A 60 -6.00 -1.12 -18.57
CA LEU A 60 -5.95 0.08 -17.72
C LEU A 60 -5.09 1.18 -18.33
N LEU A 61 -3.98 0.82 -18.97
CA LEU A 61 -3.10 1.77 -19.67
C LEU A 61 -3.78 2.44 -20.88
N GLN A 62 -4.75 1.76 -21.50
CA GLN A 62 -5.50 2.28 -22.65
C GLN A 62 -6.80 3.00 -22.28
N ALA A 63 -7.42 2.62 -21.15
CA ALA A 63 -8.66 3.21 -20.69
C ALA A 63 -8.43 4.67 -20.23
N PRO A 64 -9.36 5.60 -20.51
CA PRO A 64 -9.19 7.01 -20.14
C PRO A 64 -9.23 7.19 -18.61
N ALA A 65 -8.42 8.11 -18.09
CA ALA A 65 -8.46 8.49 -16.69
C ALA A 65 -9.88 8.92 -16.24
N GLN A 66 -10.19 8.67 -14.97
CA GLN A 66 -11.47 9.03 -14.34
C GLN A 66 -11.29 9.96 -13.14
N THR A 67 -10.09 10.10 -12.57
CA THR A 67 -9.88 11.06 -11.48
C THR A 67 -9.72 12.48 -12.02
N SER A 68 -9.76 13.46 -11.12
CA SER A 68 -9.46 14.86 -11.44
C SER A 68 -8.01 15.25 -11.12
N ILE A 69 -7.13 14.26 -10.93
CA ILE A 69 -5.72 14.51 -10.65
C ILE A 69 -5.08 15.17 -11.88
N PRO A 70 -4.24 16.21 -11.73
CA PRO A 70 -3.59 16.83 -12.88
C PRO A 70 -2.69 15.85 -13.63
N TYR A 71 -2.63 15.99 -14.96
CA TYR A 71 -1.71 15.28 -15.87
C TYR A 71 -1.92 13.75 -16.02
N VAL A 72 -2.91 13.16 -15.35
CA VAL A 72 -3.30 11.76 -15.62
C VAL A 72 -4.00 11.64 -16.98
N GLU A 73 -3.65 10.62 -17.76
CA GLU A 73 -4.24 10.40 -19.09
C GLU A 73 -5.01 9.08 -19.16
N SER A 74 -4.53 8.05 -18.46
CA SER A 74 -5.13 6.70 -18.42
C SER A 74 -5.68 6.30 -17.04
N ARG A 75 -6.47 5.22 -16.99
CA ARG A 75 -6.89 4.61 -15.70
C ARG A 75 -5.73 4.12 -14.88
N TYR A 76 -4.69 3.64 -15.53
CA TYR A 76 -3.45 3.29 -14.86
C TYR A 76 -2.78 4.55 -14.26
N ASP A 77 -2.80 5.68 -14.98
CA ASP A 77 -2.24 6.94 -14.45
C ASP A 77 -3.03 7.49 -13.26
N ASP A 78 -4.31 7.15 -13.10
CA ASP A 78 -5.04 7.49 -11.88
C ASP A 78 -4.41 6.83 -10.64
N LEU A 79 -3.94 5.59 -10.77
CA LEU A 79 -3.20 4.90 -9.69
C LEU A 79 -1.88 5.64 -9.41
N VAL A 80 -1.06 5.85 -10.45
CA VAL A 80 0.22 6.56 -10.32
C VAL A 80 0.05 7.96 -9.73
N GLY A 81 -0.95 8.72 -10.20
CA GLY A 81 -1.27 10.05 -9.72
C GLY A 81 -1.74 10.05 -8.27
N THR A 82 -2.51 9.04 -7.85
CA THR A 82 -2.95 8.84 -6.45
C THR A 82 -1.77 8.64 -5.52
N HIS A 83 -0.77 7.87 -5.95
CA HIS A 83 0.47 7.67 -5.22
C HIS A 83 1.30 8.96 -5.17
N GLN A 84 1.54 9.60 -6.32
CA GLN A 84 2.31 10.84 -6.40
C GLN A 84 1.72 11.95 -5.52
N GLN A 85 0.39 12.11 -5.51
CA GLN A 85 -0.32 13.10 -4.69
C GLN A 85 -0.25 12.84 -3.19
N GLN A 86 0.31 11.72 -2.74
CA GLN A 86 0.44 11.39 -1.31
C GLN A 86 1.87 11.09 -0.88
N SER A 87 2.77 10.86 -1.83
CA SER A 87 4.15 10.46 -1.57
C SER A 87 5.19 11.56 -1.79
N ASP A 88 4.86 12.63 -2.52
CA ASP A 88 5.78 13.76 -2.74
C ASP A 88 5.01 15.07 -2.94
N LEU A 89 4.40 15.54 -1.84
CA LEU A 89 3.67 16.81 -1.89
C LEU A 89 4.61 17.99 -2.09
N ALA A 90 4.08 19.05 -2.69
CA ALA A 90 4.80 20.30 -2.99
C ALA A 90 5.47 21.00 -1.79
N ASP A 91 5.19 20.59 -0.55
CA ASP A 91 5.83 21.08 0.67
C ASP A 91 6.82 20.09 1.31
N ASN A 92 7.26 19.10 0.53
CA ASN A 92 8.09 17.95 0.90
C ASN A 92 7.49 17.16 2.07
N ASN A 93 6.18 16.90 2.00
CA ASN A 93 5.48 16.07 2.98
C ASN A 93 5.04 14.77 2.31
N ASP A 94 5.36 13.67 2.97
CA ASP A 94 4.96 12.33 2.56
C ASP A 94 3.95 11.77 3.57
N PHE A 95 2.82 11.28 3.05
CA PHE A 95 1.80 10.62 3.84
C PHE A 95 1.91 9.09 3.78
N TRP A 96 2.54 8.50 2.77
CA TRP A 96 2.48 7.05 2.53
C TRP A 96 3.73 6.30 2.96
N HIS A 97 4.95 6.83 2.83
CA HIS A 97 6.17 6.03 3.01
C HIS A 97 6.74 6.09 4.43
N VAL A 98 7.02 7.29 4.95
CA VAL A 98 7.68 7.46 6.26
C VAL A 98 6.71 7.66 7.41
N THR A 99 5.50 7.14 7.27
CA THR A 99 4.37 7.33 8.18
C THR A 99 3.93 6.01 8.82
N GLY A 100 3.03 6.07 9.80
CA GLY A 100 2.45 4.85 10.39
C GLY A 100 1.50 4.11 9.45
N GLN A 101 1.00 4.76 8.39
CA GLN A 101 0.03 4.16 7.49
C GLN A 101 0.63 3.34 6.34
N PHE A 102 1.96 3.34 6.15
CA PHE A 102 2.64 2.69 5.02
C PHE A 102 2.12 1.31 4.63
N LEU A 103 2.16 0.32 5.53
CA LEU A 103 1.74 -1.05 5.22
C LEU A 103 0.24 -1.12 4.87
N HIS A 104 -0.57 -0.39 5.63
CA HIS A 104 -2.02 -0.36 5.49
C HIS A 104 -2.44 0.26 4.15
N VAL A 105 -1.82 1.38 3.78
CA VAL A 105 -2.18 2.11 2.57
C VAL A 105 -1.72 1.37 1.32
N HIS A 106 -0.52 0.76 1.33
CA HIS A 106 -0.04 -0.03 0.21
C HIS A 106 -0.82 -1.35 0.04
N ARG A 107 -1.23 -1.99 1.15
CA ARG A 107 -2.19 -3.11 1.09
C ARG A 107 -3.50 -2.67 0.42
N TYR A 108 -4.05 -1.53 0.82
CA TYR A 108 -5.28 -1.03 0.21
C TYR A 108 -5.09 -0.62 -1.25
N TYR A 109 -3.91 -0.13 -1.60
CA TYR A 109 -3.56 0.28 -2.95
C TYR A 109 -3.41 -0.91 -3.91
N VAL A 110 -2.76 -2.00 -3.47
CA VAL A 110 -2.72 -3.27 -4.23
C VAL A 110 -4.12 -3.86 -4.39
N TYR A 111 -4.95 -3.81 -3.34
CA TYR A 111 -6.36 -4.21 -3.44
C TYR A 111 -7.17 -3.33 -4.41
N THR A 112 -6.88 -2.02 -4.44
CA THR A 112 -7.51 -1.07 -5.37
C THR A 112 -7.16 -1.42 -6.81
N HIS A 113 -5.88 -1.67 -7.09
CA HIS A 113 -5.42 -2.14 -8.38
C HIS A 113 -6.10 -3.45 -8.80
N GLU A 114 -6.11 -4.46 -7.93
CA GLU A 114 -6.81 -5.73 -8.17
C GLU A 114 -8.29 -5.51 -8.49
N THR A 115 -8.96 -4.65 -7.73
CA THR A 115 -10.39 -4.38 -7.89
C THR A 115 -10.69 -3.79 -9.27
N ILE A 116 -9.89 -2.83 -9.76
CA ILE A 116 -10.13 -2.22 -11.07
C ILE A 116 -9.70 -3.14 -12.22
N LEU A 117 -8.66 -3.96 -12.07
CA LEU A 117 -8.34 -5.02 -13.04
C LEU A 117 -9.55 -5.95 -13.25
N ARG A 118 -10.20 -6.37 -12.16
CA ARG A 118 -11.37 -7.26 -12.20
C ARG A 118 -12.60 -6.57 -12.77
N ASN A 119 -12.93 -5.39 -12.26
CA ASN A 119 -14.21 -4.72 -12.54
C ASN A 119 -14.22 -3.95 -13.86
N GLU A 120 -13.08 -3.40 -14.29
CA GLU A 120 -12.98 -2.55 -15.48
C GLU A 120 -12.34 -3.30 -16.66
N CYS A 121 -11.43 -4.25 -16.38
CA CYS A 121 -10.68 -4.97 -17.41
C CYS A 121 -10.97 -6.49 -17.46
N GLY A 122 -11.92 -6.97 -16.66
CA GLY A 122 -12.41 -8.36 -16.73
C GLY A 122 -11.39 -9.41 -16.28
N TYR A 123 -10.38 -9.03 -15.49
CA TYR A 123 -9.41 -9.97 -14.95
C TYR A 123 -10.09 -10.98 -14.01
N THR A 124 -9.84 -12.27 -14.24
CA THR A 124 -10.44 -13.36 -13.43
C THR A 124 -9.39 -14.26 -12.78
N GLY A 125 -8.11 -14.07 -13.10
CA GLY A 125 -7.01 -14.84 -12.53
C GLY A 125 -6.72 -14.51 -11.06
N PRO A 126 -5.80 -15.26 -10.43
CA PRO A 126 -5.27 -14.95 -9.11
C PRO A 126 -4.31 -13.76 -9.19
N LEU A 127 -4.41 -12.79 -8.29
CA LEU A 127 -3.48 -11.65 -8.28
C LEU A 127 -2.06 -12.15 -7.93
N PRO A 128 -1.05 -11.91 -8.79
CA PRO A 128 0.30 -12.41 -8.53
C PRO A 128 1.14 -11.47 -7.66
N TYR A 129 2.23 -12.01 -7.11
CA TYR A 129 3.34 -11.26 -6.52
C TYR A 129 4.69 -11.86 -6.93
N TRP A 130 5.78 -11.10 -6.76
CA TRP A 130 7.14 -11.60 -7.02
C TRP A 130 7.86 -11.92 -5.72
N ASN A 131 8.19 -13.20 -5.49
CA ASN A 131 9.07 -13.59 -4.40
C ASN A 131 10.52 -13.16 -4.68
N GLU A 132 10.82 -11.87 -4.53
CA GLU A 132 12.09 -11.24 -4.86
C GLU A 132 13.29 -11.91 -4.20
N ALA A 133 13.09 -12.53 -3.02
CA ALA A 133 14.15 -13.15 -2.25
C ALA A 133 14.89 -14.27 -3.00
N VAL A 134 14.25 -14.92 -3.97
CA VAL A 134 14.86 -16.00 -4.78
C VAL A 134 15.81 -15.45 -5.85
N ASP A 135 15.62 -14.20 -6.24
CA ASP A 135 16.37 -13.52 -7.31
C ASP A 135 17.33 -12.46 -6.77
N ALA A 136 17.47 -12.34 -5.44
CA ALA A 136 18.29 -11.31 -4.79
C ALA A 136 19.74 -11.29 -5.32
N GLY A 137 20.20 -10.13 -5.79
CA GLY A 137 21.51 -9.95 -6.43
C GLY A 137 21.60 -10.48 -7.87
N ALA A 138 20.48 -10.88 -8.47
CA ALA A 138 20.39 -11.35 -9.86
C ALA A 138 19.06 -10.95 -10.56
N PHE A 139 18.47 -9.81 -10.18
CA PHE A 139 17.21 -9.27 -10.71
C PHE A 139 17.20 -9.17 -12.24
N ALA A 140 18.29 -8.76 -12.89
CA ALA A 140 18.36 -8.63 -14.35
C ALA A 140 18.14 -9.97 -15.07
N SER A 141 18.40 -11.08 -14.39
CA SER A 141 18.21 -12.44 -14.89
C SER A 141 16.97 -13.15 -14.34
N SER A 142 16.18 -12.48 -13.49
CA SER A 142 14.95 -13.04 -12.93
C SER A 142 13.96 -13.37 -14.06
N PRO A 143 13.39 -14.59 -14.09
CA PRO A 143 12.31 -14.92 -15.01
C PRO A 143 11.11 -13.95 -14.90
N VAL A 144 10.83 -13.44 -13.69
CA VAL A 144 9.75 -12.48 -13.47
C VAL A 144 10.04 -11.17 -14.17
N LEU A 145 11.22 -10.58 -13.95
CA LEU A 145 11.57 -9.32 -14.60
C LEU A 145 11.61 -9.47 -16.12
N LEU A 146 12.13 -10.59 -16.63
CA LEU A 146 12.17 -10.89 -18.06
C LEU A 146 10.77 -11.00 -18.69
N ASP A 147 9.80 -11.62 -18.01
CA ASP A 147 8.40 -11.66 -18.47
C ASP A 147 7.80 -10.24 -18.58
N PHE A 148 8.25 -9.31 -17.74
CA PHE A 148 7.84 -7.90 -17.73
C PHE A 148 8.66 -7.01 -18.68
N GLY A 149 9.48 -7.59 -19.56
CA GLY A 149 10.30 -6.87 -20.54
C GLY A 149 11.77 -6.71 -20.17
N GLY A 150 12.19 -7.21 -19.01
CA GLY A 150 13.59 -7.23 -18.58
C GLY A 150 14.09 -5.86 -18.11
N ASN A 151 15.41 -5.72 -18.15
CA ASN A 151 16.11 -4.47 -17.86
C ASN A 151 15.95 -3.46 -19.01
N GLY A 152 16.20 -2.19 -18.73
CA GLY A 152 16.28 -1.15 -19.76
C GLY A 152 17.49 -1.33 -20.67
N SER A 153 17.38 -0.81 -21.90
CA SER A 153 18.48 -0.76 -22.87
C SER A 153 19.35 0.47 -22.64
N GLU A 154 20.64 0.28 -22.33
CA GLU A 154 21.62 1.38 -22.20
C GLU A 154 21.69 2.27 -23.46
N ASP A 155 21.51 1.66 -24.64
CA ASP A 155 21.55 2.37 -25.92
C ASP A 155 20.31 3.26 -26.15
N ASP A 156 19.22 3.02 -25.40
CA ASP A 156 17.94 3.69 -25.50
C ASP A 156 17.58 4.44 -24.20
N ASP A 157 18.59 4.98 -23.50
CA ASP A 157 18.44 5.74 -22.25
C ASP A 157 17.71 4.93 -21.15
N TRP A 158 18.04 3.64 -21.06
CA TRP A 158 17.44 2.68 -20.13
C TRP A 158 15.94 2.42 -20.33
N ALA A 159 15.40 2.73 -21.51
CA ALA A 159 14.03 2.37 -21.85
C ALA A 159 13.82 0.85 -21.90
N VAL A 160 12.67 0.38 -21.41
CA VAL A 160 12.22 -1.00 -21.60
C VAL A 160 11.77 -1.19 -23.04
N ILE A 161 12.52 -1.99 -23.82
CA ILE A 161 12.31 -2.17 -25.26
C ILE A 161 11.70 -3.52 -25.66
N ASP A 162 11.54 -4.44 -24.70
CA ASP A 162 11.03 -5.79 -24.92
C ASP A 162 9.79 -6.09 -24.05
N GLY A 163 9.11 -7.19 -24.36
CA GLY A 163 7.98 -7.68 -23.57
C GLY A 163 6.68 -6.88 -23.74
N PRO A 164 5.70 -7.10 -22.84
CA PRO A 164 4.35 -6.53 -22.97
C PRO A 164 4.31 -5.00 -22.81
N PHE A 165 5.34 -4.41 -22.20
CA PHE A 165 5.45 -2.97 -21.92
C PHE A 165 6.53 -2.28 -22.75
N ALA A 166 7.00 -2.91 -23.83
CA ALA A 166 8.01 -2.34 -24.72
C ALA A 166 7.60 -0.94 -25.23
N ASN A 167 8.50 0.03 -25.10
CA ASN A 167 8.31 1.42 -25.52
C ASN A 167 7.05 2.08 -24.91
N LEU A 168 6.63 1.64 -23.72
CA LEU A 168 5.51 2.24 -23.01
C LEU A 168 5.85 3.69 -22.66
N THR A 169 5.06 4.63 -23.15
CA THR A 169 5.15 6.05 -22.75
C THR A 169 4.36 6.29 -21.48
N ARG A 170 4.96 6.97 -20.51
CA ARG A 170 4.34 7.36 -19.23
C ARG A 170 4.05 8.86 -19.23
N SER A 171 2.86 9.24 -18.76
CA SER A 171 2.38 10.63 -18.75
C SER A 171 2.82 11.40 -17.50
N LEU A 172 3.09 10.69 -16.40
CA LEU A 172 3.56 11.22 -15.14
C LEU A 172 5.05 10.94 -14.97
N SER A 173 5.81 11.96 -14.60
CA SER A 173 7.24 11.85 -14.30
C SER A 173 7.59 12.76 -13.12
N ALA A 174 8.86 12.77 -12.73
CA ALA A 174 9.38 13.67 -11.68
C ALA A 174 9.14 15.16 -11.99
N THR A 175 8.99 15.51 -13.26
CA THR A 175 8.65 16.88 -13.69
C THR A 175 7.20 16.93 -14.15
N ALA A 176 6.40 17.80 -13.54
CA ALA A 176 4.99 17.91 -13.85
C ALA A 176 4.75 18.23 -15.34
N GLY A 177 3.91 17.43 -15.99
CA GLY A 177 3.52 17.60 -17.39
C GLY A 177 4.58 17.17 -18.42
N THR A 178 5.58 16.37 -18.02
CA THR A 178 6.52 15.74 -18.95
C THR A 178 6.29 14.24 -19.07
N THR A 179 6.43 13.74 -20.30
CA THR A 179 6.34 12.31 -20.63
C THR A 179 7.73 11.71 -20.79
N HIS A 180 7.89 10.43 -20.47
CA HIS A 180 9.10 9.63 -20.73
C HIS A 180 8.72 8.20 -21.11
N LEU A 181 9.70 7.39 -21.54
CA LEU A 181 9.50 5.96 -21.72
C LEU A 181 9.64 5.27 -20.36
N LEU A 182 8.98 4.13 -20.17
CA LEU A 182 9.21 3.29 -19.00
C LEU A 182 10.70 2.91 -18.95
N GLU A 183 11.35 3.25 -17.85
CA GLU A 183 12.79 3.07 -17.67
C GLU A 183 13.09 2.08 -16.54
N ARG A 184 14.12 1.25 -16.75
CA ARG A 184 14.68 0.34 -15.72
C ARG A 184 16.20 0.33 -15.80
N GLU A 185 16.86 0.46 -14.66
CA GLU A 185 18.32 0.43 -14.55
C GLU A 185 18.68 -0.47 -13.36
N VAL A 186 18.62 -1.79 -13.60
CA VAL A 186 18.78 -2.77 -12.53
C VAL A 186 20.10 -2.59 -11.78
N ASP A 187 20.02 -2.48 -10.45
CA ASP A 187 21.16 -2.49 -9.54
C ASP A 187 21.16 -3.74 -8.66
N GLU A 188 21.97 -4.71 -9.06
CA GLU A 188 22.14 -5.95 -8.32
C GLU A 188 22.71 -5.76 -6.91
N THR A 189 23.45 -4.68 -6.67
CA THR A 189 23.98 -4.39 -5.34
C THR A 189 22.85 -4.01 -4.39
N SER A 190 21.91 -3.20 -4.86
CA SER A 190 20.72 -2.82 -4.10
C SER A 190 19.80 -4.01 -3.85
N SER A 191 19.60 -4.88 -4.86
CA SER A 191 18.69 -6.02 -4.78
C SER A 191 19.13 -7.11 -3.78
N ILE A 192 20.42 -7.20 -3.40
CA ILE A 192 20.91 -8.20 -2.43
C ILE A 192 20.09 -8.23 -1.12
N ARG A 193 19.60 -7.08 -0.67
CA ARG A 193 18.93 -6.94 0.64
C ARG A 193 17.48 -7.43 0.66
N VAL A 194 16.92 -7.83 -0.49
CA VAL A 194 15.64 -8.55 -0.53
C VAL A 194 15.81 -10.05 -0.26
N GLY A 195 17.06 -10.54 -0.16
CA GLY A 195 17.37 -11.96 -0.02
C GLY A 195 16.88 -12.60 1.29
N GLN A 196 16.83 -13.94 1.29
CA GLN A 196 16.20 -14.73 2.36
C GLN A 196 16.69 -14.41 3.77
N THR A 197 17.98 -14.11 3.98
CA THR A 197 18.51 -13.73 5.29
C THR A 197 17.82 -12.47 5.87
N TYR A 198 17.48 -11.50 5.02
CA TYR A 198 16.78 -10.29 5.42
C TYR A 198 15.30 -10.56 5.65
N VAL A 199 14.68 -11.40 4.82
CA VAL A 199 13.30 -11.88 5.03
C VAL A 199 13.16 -12.58 6.38
N ASP A 200 14.06 -13.51 6.70
CA ASP A 200 14.04 -14.24 7.96
C ASP A 200 14.22 -13.31 9.17
N ALA A 201 15.12 -12.33 9.06
CA ALA A 201 15.33 -11.32 10.10
C ALA A 201 14.09 -10.43 10.30
N LEU A 202 13.41 -10.04 9.22
CA LEU A 202 12.19 -9.26 9.26
C LEU A 202 11.03 -10.03 9.92
N LEU A 203 10.83 -11.29 9.52
CA LEU A 203 9.74 -12.13 10.04
C LEU A 203 9.92 -12.51 11.51
N ALA A 204 11.14 -12.44 12.04
CA ALA A 204 11.44 -12.74 13.44
C ALA A 204 11.11 -11.59 14.42
N LEU A 205 10.66 -10.43 13.94
CA LEU A 205 10.41 -9.26 14.77
C LEU A 205 9.11 -9.40 15.59
N ASP A 206 9.05 -8.76 16.76
CA ASP A 206 7.93 -8.92 17.68
C ASP A 206 6.81 -7.89 17.48
N THR A 207 7.17 -6.68 17.03
CA THR A 207 6.23 -5.54 16.92
C THR A 207 6.11 -5.03 15.49
N LEU A 208 4.95 -4.45 15.15
CA LEU A 208 4.73 -3.84 13.84
C LEU A 208 5.65 -2.62 13.63
N ALA A 209 5.96 -1.88 14.69
CA ALA A 209 6.87 -0.75 14.62
C ALA A 209 8.29 -1.19 14.18
N ASP A 210 8.83 -2.25 14.79
CA ASP A 210 10.14 -2.79 14.42
C ASP A 210 10.13 -3.43 13.04
N PHE A 211 9.05 -4.15 12.70
CA PHE A 211 8.84 -4.73 11.38
C PHE A 211 8.88 -3.64 10.31
N LYS A 212 8.07 -2.59 10.44
CA LYS A 212 8.01 -1.48 9.49
C LYS A 212 9.35 -0.76 9.38
N SER A 213 10.03 -0.52 10.49
CA SER A 213 11.35 0.10 10.50
C SER A 213 12.39 -0.73 9.73
N THR A 214 12.44 -2.05 9.99
CA THR A 214 13.38 -2.98 9.36
C THR A 214 13.07 -3.23 7.89
N LEU A 215 11.79 -3.19 7.51
CA LEU A 215 11.35 -3.29 6.12
C LEU A 215 11.95 -2.18 5.24
N GLY A 216 12.30 -1.03 5.82
CA GLY A 216 12.93 0.09 5.12
C GLY A 216 11.91 0.89 4.33
N VAL A 217 11.14 1.73 5.03
CA VAL A 217 10.05 2.52 4.44
C VAL A 217 10.42 3.98 4.16
N ALA A 218 11.61 4.41 4.62
CA ALA A 218 12.22 5.67 4.23
C ALA A 218 13.23 5.45 3.12
N ALA A 219 13.34 6.36 2.16
CA ALA A 219 14.29 6.24 1.04
C ALA A 219 15.76 6.03 1.46
N THR A 220 16.13 6.40 2.69
CA THR A 220 17.49 6.20 3.24
C THR A 220 17.69 4.86 3.93
N ASP A 221 16.61 4.12 4.19
CA ASP A 221 16.62 2.88 4.95
C ASP A 221 16.62 1.70 3.98
N LEU A 222 17.82 1.18 3.68
CA LEU A 222 18.03 0.02 2.79
C LEU A 222 17.54 -1.29 3.42
N GLY A 223 16.23 -1.39 3.65
CA GLY A 223 15.49 -2.61 3.94
C GLY A 223 14.89 -3.21 2.66
N ILE A 224 14.13 -4.30 2.80
CA ILE A 224 13.59 -5.06 1.67
C ILE A 224 12.76 -4.18 0.71
N HIS A 225 11.94 -3.27 1.22
CA HIS A 225 11.09 -2.40 0.38
C HIS A 225 11.94 -1.47 -0.51
N VAL A 226 12.80 -0.64 0.09
CA VAL A 226 13.67 0.27 -0.70
C VAL A 226 14.62 -0.49 -1.61
N SER A 227 15.12 -1.64 -1.17
CA SER A 227 16.02 -2.46 -1.99
C SER A 227 15.34 -3.17 -3.17
N GLY A 228 14.05 -3.49 -3.07
CA GLY A 228 13.29 -3.98 -4.22
C GLY A 228 13.11 -2.90 -5.27
N HIS A 229 12.67 -1.70 -4.86
CA HIS A 229 12.58 -0.51 -5.73
C HIS A 229 13.91 -0.15 -6.37
N ALA A 230 14.95 0.06 -5.56
CA ALA A 230 16.28 0.42 -6.05
C ALA A 230 16.95 -0.70 -6.86
N GLY A 231 16.59 -1.96 -6.59
CA GLY A 231 17.08 -3.12 -7.34
C GLY A 231 16.59 -3.14 -8.78
N ILE A 232 15.39 -2.63 -9.07
CA ILE A 232 14.87 -2.50 -10.44
C ILE A 232 15.37 -1.21 -11.10
N GLY A 233 15.52 -0.13 -10.32
CA GLY A 233 16.01 1.17 -10.80
C GLY A 233 15.00 1.90 -11.69
N GLY A 234 15.47 2.91 -12.44
CA GLY A 234 14.62 3.70 -13.34
C GLY A 234 13.37 4.28 -12.65
N ASP A 235 12.19 4.04 -13.22
CA ASP A 235 10.92 4.49 -12.64
C ASP A 235 10.71 3.94 -11.21
N MET A 236 11.05 2.67 -10.95
CA MET A 236 10.90 2.06 -9.62
C MET A 236 11.72 2.75 -8.53
N ALA A 237 12.84 3.39 -8.87
CA ALA A 237 13.64 4.15 -7.90
C ALA A 237 13.03 5.52 -7.53
N ASN A 238 12.04 6.00 -8.29
CA ASN A 238 11.36 7.26 -7.98
C ASN A 238 10.23 7.04 -6.97
N VAL A 239 10.40 7.53 -5.74
CA VAL A 239 9.41 7.37 -4.67
C VAL A 239 8.02 7.90 -5.05
N ALA A 240 7.91 8.97 -5.81
CA ALA A 240 6.62 9.56 -6.15
C ALA A 240 5.91 8.77 -7.26
N THR A 241 6.68 8.37 -8.29
CA THR A 241 6.16 7.82 -9.54
C THR A 241 6.51 6.35 -9.77
N SER A 242 7.04 5.63 -8.79
CA SER A 242 7.37 4.20 -8.90
C SER A 242 6.25 3.31 -9.44
N PRO A 243 4.95 3.59 -9.19
CA PRO A 243 3.89 2.80 -9.82
C PRO A 243 3.82 2.92 -11.35
N ASN A 244 4.57 3.84 -11.98
CA ASN A 244 4.72 3.87 -13.45
C ASN A 244 5.20 2.55 -14.02
N ASP A 245 6.04 1.84 -13.28
CA ASP A 245 6.48 0.50 -13.65
C ASP A 245 5.46 -0.55 -13.15
N PRO A 246 4.89 -1.38 -14.03
CA PRO A 246 4.01 -2.48 -13.62
C PRO A 246 4.64 -3.48 -12.64
N MET A 247 5.97 -3.50 -12.51
CA MET A 247 6.67 -4.26 -11.46
C MET A 247 6.33 -3.79 -10.04
N PHE A 248 5.84 -2.56 -9.85
CA PHE A 248 5.40 -2.04 -8.57
C PHE A 248 4.40 -2.97 -7.89
N TRP A 249 3.44 -3.52 -8.64
CA TRP A 249 2.39 -4.38 -8.10
C TRP A 249 2.94 -5.73 -7.63
N MET A 250 3.95 -6.25 -8.33
CA MET A 250 4.64 -7.48 -7.94
C MET A 250 5.44 -7.28 -6.64
N HIS A 251 6.18 -6.15 -6.56
CA HIS A 251 6.96 -5.77 -5.40
C HIS A 251 6.08 -5.55 -4.17
N HIS A 252 5.04 -4.70 -4.27
CA HIS A 252 4.14 -4.44 -3.15
C HIS A 252 3.23 -5.61 -2.81
N GLY A 253 2.94 -6.49 -3.77
CA GLY A 253 2.32 -7.79 -3.50
C GLY A 253 3.18 -8.67 -2.59
N PHE A 254 4.51 -8.62 -2.76
CA PHE A 254 5.47 -9.32 -1.91
C PHE A 254 5.66 -8.67 -0.54
N VAL A 255 5.73 -7.33 -0.49
CA VAL A 255 5.70 -6.59 0.78
C VAL A 255 4.46 -6.94 1.60
N ASP A 256 3.29 -6.98 0.95
CA ASP A 256 2.04 -7.37 1.60
C ASP A 256 2.04 -8.84 2.04
N TYR A 257 2.58 -9.75 1.22
CA TYR A 257 2.79 -11.16 1.59
C TYR A 257 3.66 -11.30 2.85
N LEU A 258 4.78 -10.57 2.93
CA LEU A 258 5.66 -10.62 4.10
C LEU A 258 4.95 -10.13 5.37
N TRP A 259 4.15 -9.06 5.26
CA TRP A 259 3.37 -8.55 6.38
C TRP A 259 2.25 -9.52 6.80
N TRP A 260 1.50 -10.06 5.84
CA TRP A 260 0.50 -11.11 6.07
C TRP A 260 1.11 -12.33 6.78
N LYS A 261 2.27 -12.79 6.31
CA LYS A 261 2.99 -13.93 6.91
C LYS A 261 3.43 -13.65 8.34
N TRP A 262 3.93 -12.45 8.61
CA TRP A 262 4.29 -12.00 9.95
C TRP A 262 3.07 -11.92 10.89
N GLN A 263 1.94 -11.40 10.39
CA GLN A 263 0.67 -11.36 11.14
C GLN A 263 0.15 -12.76 11.45
N GLY A 264 0.24 -13.70 10.49
CA GLY A 264 -0.26 -15.07 10.63
C GLY A 264 0.49 -15.94 11.64
N ASP A 265 1.72 -15.58 12.00
CA ASP A 265 2.52 -16.31 13.01
C ASP A 265 2.05 -16.03 14.45
N ASN A 266 1.32 -14.94 14.69
CA ASN A 266 0.73 -14.65 16.00
C ASN A 266 -0.55 -13.81 15.88
N GLU A 267 -1.68 -14.38 16.33
CA GLU A 267 -3.02 -13.77 16.27
C GLU A 267 -3.11 -12.35 16.86
N THR A 268 -2.23 -11.97 17.79
CA THR A 268 -2.24 -10.61 18.37
C THR A 268 -1.70 -9.55 17.41
N ARG A 269 -0.84 -9.94 16.45
CA ARG A 269 -0.16 -9.03 15.53
C ARG A 269 -1.10 -8.36 14.54
N ILE A 270 -2.27 -8.97 14.27
CA ILE A 270 -3.25 -8.42 13.34
C ILE A 270 -3.77 -7.04 13.78
N ASN A 271 -3.80 -6.77 15.08
CA ASN A 271 -4.25 -5.49 15.65
C ASN A 271 -3.11 -4.65 16.25
N ASP A 272 -1.85 -5.01 16.01
CA ASP A 272 -0.72 -4.26 16.57
C ASP A 272 -0.56 -2.92 15.83
N LEU A 273 -0.97 -1.83 16.48
CA LEU A 273 -0.81 -0.46 15.98
C LEU A 273 0.06 0.38 16.95
N ASN A 274 0.80 -0.27 17.84
CA ASN A 274 1.55 0.44 18.88
C ASN A 274 2.81 1.08 18.27
N ASN A 275 2.98 2.40 18.48
CA ASN A 275 4.18 3.15 18.08
C ASN A 275 4.55 3.04 16.60
N ILE A 276 3.58 2.84 15.72
CA ILE A 276 3.83 2.68 14.28
C ILE A 276 4.16 3.99 13.57
N GLY A 277 3.94 5.14 14.21
CA GLY A 277 4.27 6.47 13.69
C GLY A 277 3.04 7.37 13.56
N TYR A 278 3.22 8.45 12.80
CA TYR A 278 2.21 9.49 12.59
C TYR A 278 1.57 9.40 11.21
N GLU A 279 0.44 10.08 11.02
CA GLU A 279 -0.27 10.15 9.74
C GLU A 279 0.50 10.92 8.65
N SER A 280 1.48 11.75 9.03
CA SER A 280 2.30 12.55 8.11
C SER A 280 3.77 12.56 8.52
N GLN A 281 4.65 12.69 7.53
CA GLN A 281 6.09 12.89 7.75
C GLN A 281 6.38 14.18 8.50
N LYS A 282 5.77 15.28 8.03
CA LYS A 282 5.98 16.62 8.55
C LYS A 282 4.90 16.96 9.54
N GLU A 283 5.27 17.67 10.61
CA GLU A 283 4.32 18.11 11.63
C GLU A 283 3.27 19.06 11.02
N PRO A 284 1.97 18.70 11.07
CA PRO A 284 0.90 19.61 10.68
C PRO A 284 0.82 20.80 11.64
N ALA A 285 0.20 21.91 11.21
CA ALA A 285 0.00 23.08 12.08
C ALA A 285 -0.84 22.77 13.35
N THR A 286 -1.62 21.69 13.32
CA THR A 286 -2.41 21.18 14.44
C THR A 286 -1.62 20.28 15.39
N GLY A 287 -0.33 20.03 15.11
CA GLY A 287 0.51 19.04 15.78
C GLY A 287 0.41 17.66 15.13
N TYR A 288 1.38 16.80 15.45
CA TYR A 288 1.38 15.40 14.98
C TYR A 288 0.14 14.64 15.43
N VAL A 289 -0.37 13.79 14.53
CA VAL A 289 -1.46 12.86 14.78
C VAL A 289 -0.91 11.45 14.62
N GLU A 290 -1.05 10.63 15.67
CA GLU A 290 -0.65 9.22 15.62
C GLU A 290 -1.52 8.46 14.62
N THR A 291 -0.91 7.55 13.86
CA THR A 291 -1.68 6.62 13.05
C THR A 291 -2.43 5.66 13.97
N THR A 292 -3.73 5.56 13.78
CA THR A 292 -4.62 4.70 14.56
C THR A 292 -5.54 3.91 13.64
N GLY A 293 -6.33 3.00 14.20
CA GLY A 293 -7.34 2.28 13.41
C GLY A 293 -8.35 3.19 12.69
N SER A 294 -8.56 4.42 13.17
CA SER A 294 -9.46 5.40 12.52
C SER A 294 -8.79 6.29 11.46
N THR A 295 -7.47 6.20 11.29
CA THR A 295 -6.76 6.95 10.25
C THR A 295 -7.33 6.56 8.88
N VAL A 296 -7.69 7.56 8.09
CA VAL A 296 -8.35 7.39 6.79
C VAL A 296 -7.31 7.22 5.69
N LEU A 297 -7.51 6.20 4.86
CA LEU A 297 -6.71 5.87 3.69
C LEU A 297 -7.43 6.37 2.43
N TYR A 298 -6.82 7.34 1.74
CA TYR A 298 -7.44 8.03 0.61
C TYR A 298 -7.03 7.41 -0.73
N MET A 299 -8.02 7.15 -1.60
CA MET A 299 -7.82 6.58 -2.94
C MET A 299 -8.38 7.46 -4.08
N PHE A 300 -8.52 8.78 -3.83
CA PHE A 300 -8.95 9.80 -4.81
C PHE A 300 -10.08 9.36 -5.75
N ASP A 301 -11.14 8.79 -5.18
CA ASP A 301 -12.34 8.33 -5.89
C ASP A 301 -12.13 7.16 -6.89
N ILE A 302 -10.94 6.54 -6.94
CA ILE A 302 -10.76 5.24 -7.62
C ILE A 302 -11.58 4.18 -6.89
N LEU A 303 -11.49 4.18 -5.55
CA LEU A 303 -12.36 3.44 -4.65
C LEU A 303 -12.78 4.33 -3.46
N PRO A 304 -13.84 3.97 -2.71
CA PRO A 304 -14.17 4.64 -1.47
C PRO A 304 -12.99 4.66 -0.50
N ASN A 305 -12.83 5.72 0.28
CA ASN A 305 -11.80 5.72 1.32
C ASN A 305 -12.06 4.62 2.36
N ALA A 306 -10.99 4.01 2.84
CA ALA A 306 -11.01 3.01 3.91
C ALA A 306 -10.36 3.58 5.17
N THR A 307 -10.41 2.86 6.28
CA THR A 307 -9.58 3.17 7.45
C THR A 307 -8.44 2.16 7.59
N VAL A 308 -7.38 2.54 8.31
CA VAL A 308 -6.30 1.62 8.74
C VAL A 308 -6.88 0.35 9.32
N ALA A 309 -7.90 0.48 10.17
CA ALA A 309 -8.53 -0.70 10.73
C ALA A 309 -9.04 -1.59 9.60
N ASP A 310 -9.77 -1.07 8.61
CA ASP A 310 -10.50 -1.87 7.61
C ASP A 310 -9.64 -2.82 6.78
N VAL A 311 -8.33 -2.61 6.77
CA VAL A 311 -7.36 -3.37 5.98
C VAL A 311 -6.34 -4.15 6.83
N LEU A 312 -6.53 -4.23 8.15
CA LEU A 312 -5.63 -5.00 9.03
C LEU A 312 -5.61 -6.49 8.75
N ASP A 313 -6.78 -7.05 8.43
CA ASP A 313 -7.02 -8.48 8.25
C ASP A 313 -7.38 -8.74 6.79
N THR A 314 -6.56 -9.53 6.09
CA THR A 314 -6.80 -9.86 4.67
C THR A 314 -8.02 -10.75 4.48
N GLU A 315 -8.49 -11.41 5.54
CA GLU A 315 -9.61 -12.36 5.54
C GLU A 315 -10.82 -11.85 6.34
N ALA A 316 -10.94 -10.54 6.55
CA ALA A 316 -12.13 -9.96 7.21
C ALA A 316 -12.51 -8.56 6.72
N GLY A 317 -13.80 -8.24 6.86
CA GLY A 317 -14.32 -6.90 6.60
C GLY A 317 -14.27 -6.53 5.11
N LEU A 318 -13.47 -5.52 4.77
CA LEU A 318 -13.32 -5.00 3.41
C LEU A 318 -12.55 -5.97 2.51
N LEU A 319 -11.58 -6.68 3.08
CA LEU A 319 -10.70 -7.60 2.36
C LEU A 319 -11.23 -9.04 2.45
N CYS A 320 -10.87 -9.84 1.44
CA CYS A 320 -11.24 -11.25 1.36
C CYS A 320 -10.24 -11.99 0.46
N TYR A 321 -8.98 -12.06 0.90
CA TYR A 321 -7.91 -12.78 0.21
C TYR A 321 -6.87 -13.37 1.18
N THR A 322 -6.10 -14.33 0.67
CA THR A 322 -4.99 -15.00 1.36
C THR A 322 -3.83 -15.23 0.37
N TYR A 323 -2.73 -15.79 0.85
CA TYR A 323 -1.55 -16.12 0.03
C TYR A 323 -1.27 -17.62 0.04
N ALA A 324 -0.74 -18.14 -1.07
CA ALA A 324 -0.32 -19.54 -1.24
C ALA A 324 1.18 -19.68 -1.47
#